data_AF-A0A1Q6KHY4-F1
#
_entry.id   AF-A0A1Q6KHY4-F1
#
_cell.length_a   1.000
_cell.length_b   1.000
_cell.length_c   1.000
_cell.angle_alpha   90.00
_cell.angle_beta   90.00
_cell.angle_gamma   90.00
#
_symmetry.space_group_name_H-M   'P 1'
#
loop_
_entity.id
_entity.type
_entity.pdbx_description
1 polymer ?
#
loop_
_entity_poly.entity_id
_entity_poly.type
_entity_poly.pdbx_seq_one_letter_code
_entity_poly.pdbx_strand_id
1 'polypeptide(L)'
;MTEEEYEKKVRGTKTFCIIIGVLFVLGIFVNISQQNYTNVVLALGFLILLYLFYSFTKKKKIAGPIIGIILGCLYILQLNILTIVVGIFVLGDSIAMLKYIKGK
;
A
#
# COMPACT_ATOMS: atom_id res chain seq x y z
N MET A 1 2.24 -20.80 5.34
CA MET A 1 2.10 -19.62 6.20
C MET A 1 1.13 -19.97 7.31
N THR A 2 1.52 -19.83 8.56
CA THR A 2 0.63 -20.07 9.72
C THR A 2 -0.22 -18.83 10.01
N GLU A 3 -1.23 -18.96 10.86
CA GLU A 3 -2.10 -17.84 11.26
C GLU A 3 -1.33 -16.75 12.02
N GLU A 4 -0.37 -17.13 12.86
CA GLU A 4 0.55 -16.20 13.53
C GLU A 4 1.44 -15.42 12.55
N GLU A 5 1.99 -16.09 11.52
CA GLU A 5 2.80 -15.43 10.50
C GLU A 5 1.99 -14.42 9.69
N TYR A 6 0.72 -14.75 9.39
CA TYR A 6 -0.18 -13.83 8.72
C TYR A 6 -0.45 -12.59 9.58
N GLU A 7 -0.77 -12.76 10.87
CA GLU A 7 -0.99 -11.63 11.77
C GLU A 7 0.25 -10.74 11.96
N LYS A 8 1.44 -11.35 12.00
CA LYS A 8 2.71 -10.61 12.04
C LYS A 8 2.91 -9.79 10.76
N LYS A 9 2.60 -10.35 9.59
CA LYS A 9 2.59 -9.60 8.32
C LYS A 9 1.59 -8.46 8.33
N VAL A 10 0.34 -8.68 8.77
CA VAL A 10 -0.67 -7.61 8.85
C VAL A 10 -0.22 -6.48 9.78
N ARG A 11 0.44 -6.79 10.91
CA ARG A 11 1.06 -5.78 11.79
C ARG A 11 2.19 -5.02 11.10
N GLY A 12 3.05 -5.71 10.35
CA GLY A 12 4.07 -5.09 9.51
C GLY A 12 3.45 -4.15 8.47
N THR A 13 2.46 -4.63 7.73
CA THR A 13 1.69 -3.86 6.74
C THR A 13 1.03 -2.63 7.36
N LYS A 14 0.51 -2.72 8.60
CA LYS A 14 -0.04 -1.57 9.34
C LYS A 14 1.01 -0.48 9.54
N THR A 15 2.18 -0.87 10.06
CA THR A 15 3.27 0.07 10.36
C THR A 15 3.77 0.72 9.07
N PHE A 16 3.92 -0.07 8.03
CA PHE A 16 4.27 0.39 6.69
C PHE A 16 3.24 1.37 6.11
N CYS A 17 1.94 1.08 6.18
CA CYS A 17 0.89 1.98 5.69
C CYS A 17 0.88 3.31 6.46
N ILE A 18 1.20 3.31 7.76
CA ILE A 18 1.31 4.55 8.54
C ILE A 18 2.50 5.38 8.06
N ILE A 19 3.69 4.77 7.91
CA ILE A 19 4.90 5.47 7.46
C ILE A 19 4.70 6.07 6.06
N ILE A 20 4.23 5.26 5.12
CA ILE A 20 3.97 5.71 3.75
C ILE A 20 2.85 6.77 3.72
N GLY A 21 1.81 6.61 4.53
CA GLY A 21 0.74 7.60 4.65
C GLY A 21 1.27 8.97 5.09
N VAL A 22 2.14 9.02 6.10
CA VAL A 22 2.79 10.26 6.55
C VAL A 22 3.64 10.88 5.42
N LEU A 23 4.42 10.08 4.71
CA LEU A 23 5.23 10.56 3.57
C LEU A 23 4.35 11.15 2.45
N PHE A 24 3.22 10.52 2.14
CA PHE A 24 2.27 11.03 1.16
C PHE A 24 1.66 12.36 1.59
N VAL A 25 1.30 12.51 2.87
CA VAL A 25 0.76 13.77 3.41
C VAL A 25 1.80 14.89 3.32
N LEU A 26 3.06 14.64 3.69
CA LEU A 26 4.15 15.62 3.52
C LEU A 26 4.33 16.00 2.05
N GLY A 27 4.30 15.02 1.14
CA GLY A 27 4.35 15.24 -0.30
C GLY A 27 3.19 16.10 -0.81
N ILE A 28 1.98 15.93 -0.27
CA ILE A 28 0.83 16.77 -0.61
C ILE A 28 1.09 18.23 -0.25
N PHE A 29 1.58 18.53 0.95
CA PHE A 29 1.88 19.91 1.35
C PHE A 29 2.91 20.58 0.43
N VAL A 30 3.95 19.84 0.03
CA VAL A 30 4.96 20.34 -0.92
C VAL A 30 4.33 20.63 -2.29
N ASN A 31 3.49 19.72 -2.81
CA ASN A 31 2.85 19.90 -4.11
C ASN A 31 1.79 21.02 -4.11
N ILE A 32 1.07 21.22 -2.99
CA ILE A 32 0.16 22.36 -2.81
C ILE A 32 0.94 23.68 -2.87
N SER A 33 2.08 23.77 -2.18
CA SER A 33 2.92 24.97 -2.21
C SER A 33 3.45 25.28 -3.62
N GLN A 34 3.60 24.27 -4.47
CA GLN A 34 4.02 24.41 -5.87
C GLN A 34 2.83 24.59 -6.84
N GLN A 35 1.60 24.71 -6.33
CA GLN A 35 0.36 24.80 -7.11
C GLN A 35 0.17 23.62 -8.10
N ASN A 36 0.79 22.48 -7.84
CA ASN A 36 0.70 21.30 -8.67
C ASN A 36 -0.49 20.42 -8.25
N TYR A 37 -1.70 20.90 -8.56
CA TYR A 37 -2.95 20.26 -8.15
C TYR A 37 -3.13 18.86 -8.74
N THR A 38 -2.58 18.58 -9.92
CA THR A 38 -2.61 17.23 -10.53
C THR A 38 -1.94 16.21 -9.63
N ASN A 39 -0.73 16.52 -9.13
CA ASN A 39 -0.01 15.63 -8.22
C ASN A 39 -0.71 15.51 -6.85
N VAL A 40 -1.37 16.57 -6.38
CA VAL A 40 -2.17 16.53 -5.15
C VAL A 40 -3.34 15.56 -5.29
N VAL A 41 -4.10 15.62 -6.39
CA VAL A 41 -5.23 14.72 -6.65
C VAL A 41 -4.75 13.27 -6.75
N LEU A 42 -3.63 13.02 -7.44
CA LEU A 42 -3.02 11.69 -7.52
C LEU A 42 -2.59 11.18 -6.14
N ALA A 43 -1.91 12.00 -5.34
CA ALA A 43 -1.47 11.64 -4.00
C ALA A 43 -2.63 11.31 -3.05
N LEU A 44 -3.75 12.03 -3.16
CA LEU A 44 -4.99 11.72 -2.44
C LEU A 44 -5.58 10.37 -2.87
N GLY A 45 -5.57 10.07 -4.17
CA GLY A 45 -6.00 8.77 -4.70
C GLY A 45 -5.16 7.61 -4.12
N PHE A 46 -3.84 7.77 -4.06
CA PHE A 46 -2.94 6.81 -3.42
C PHE A 46 -3.23 6.62 -1.92
N LEU A 47 -3.51 7.70 -1.19
CA LEU A 47 -3.89 7.64 0.22
C LEU A 47 -5.18 6.84 0.44
N ILE A 48 -6.18 7.04 -0.41
CA ILE A 48 -7.44 6.27 -0.34
C ILE A 48 -7.18 4.79 -0.61
N LEU A 49 -6.41 4.46 -1.65
CA LEU A 49 -6.04 3.08 -1.97
C LEU A 49 -5.26 2.41 -0.83
N LEU A 50 -4.30 3.13 -0.21
CA LEU A 50 -3.53 2.66 0.94
C LEU A 50 -4.44 2.38 2.15
N TYR A 51 -5.42 3.25 2.40
CA TYR A 51 -6.41 3.05 3.46
C TYR A 51 -7.30 1.82 3.20
N LEU A 52 -7.79 1.65 1.97
CA LEU A 52 -8.59 0.50 1.58
C LEU A 52 -7.80 -0.81 1.69
N PHE A 53 -6.54 -0.81 1.22
CA PHE A 53 -5.60 -1.92 1.39
C PHE A 53 -5.51 -2.34 2.86
N TYR A 54 -5.25 -1.38 3.76
CA TYR A 54 -5.15 -1.64 5.19
C TYR A 54 -6.46 -2.22 5.77
N SER A 55 -7.59 -1.57 5.49
CA SER A 55 -8.91 -1.95 6.05
C SER A 55 -9.35 -3.35 5.63
N PHE A 56 -9.14 -3.72 4.36
CA PHE A 56 -9.54 -5.03 3.85
C PHE A 56 -8.57 -6.14 4.22
N THR A 57 -7.28 -5.83 4.33
CA THR A 57 -6.25 -6.79 4.79
C THR A 57 -6.52 -7.20 6.25
N LYS A 58 -6.90 -6.26 7.12
CA LYS A 58 -7.29 -6.57 8.52
C LYS A 58 -8.49 -7.52 8.61
N LYS A 59 -9.41 -7.46 7.64
CA LYS A 59 -10.61 -8.30 7.59
C LYS A 59 -10.37 -9.68 6.95
N LYS A 60 -9.12 -10.05 6.64
CA LYS A 60 -8.74 -11.29 5.92
C LYS A 60 -9.50 -11.45 4.59
N LYS A 61 -9.95 -10.35 3.98
CA LYS A 61 -10.68 -10.38 2.70
C LYS A 61 -9.71 -10.40 1.54
N ILE A 62 -10.02 -11.20 0.51
CA ILE A 62 -9.27 -11.26 -0.75
C ILE A 62 -9.10 -9.87 -1.40
N ALA A 63 -10.08 -8.98 -1.20
CA ALA A 63 -10.02 -7.59 -1.67
C ALA A 63 -8.78 -6.83 -1.17
N GLY A 64 -8.29 -7.12 0.05
CA GLY A 64 -7.10 -6.47 0.61
C GLY A 64 -5.86 -6.75 -0.24
N PRO A 65 -5.42 -8.01 -0.35
CA PRO A 65 -4.32 -8.40 -1.23
C PRO A 65 -4.45 -7.91 -2.67
N ILE A 66 -5.66 -7.92 -3.25
CA ILE A 66 -5.88 -7.40 -4.62
C ILE A 66 -5.55 -5.91 -4.69
N ILE A 67 -6.06 -5.12 -3.74
CA ILE A 67 -5.78 -3.68 -3.68
C ILE A 67 -4.29 -3.43 -3.44
N GLY A 68 -3.64 -4.23 -2.60
CA GLY A 68 -2.19 -4.15 -2.38
C GLY A 68 -1.40 -4.44 -3.65
N ILE A 69 -1.80 -5.42 -4.47
CA ILE A 69 -1.18 -5.68 -5.78
C ILE A 69 -1.33 -4.47 -6.70
N ILE A 70 -2.53 -3.90 -6.79
CA ILE A 70 -2.78 -2.69 -7.61
C ILE A 70 -1.90 -1.54 -7.12
N LEU A 71 -1.84 -1.30 -5.81
CA LEU A 71 -1.03 -0.26 -5.19
C LEU A 71 0.47 -0.45 -5.50
N GLY A 72 0.96 -1.68 -5.40
CA GLY A 72 2.35 -2.00 -5.69
C GLY A 72 2.72 -1.77 -7.16
N CYS A 73 1.84 -2.15 -8.10
CA CYS A 73 2.01 -1.84 -9.52
C CYS A 73 2.06 -0.32 -9.78
N LEU A 74 1.15 0.43 -9.15
CA LEU A 74 1.11 1.90 -9.27
C LEU A 74 2.38 2.56 -8.73
N TYR A 75 2.96 2.05 -7.64
CA TYR A 75 4.24 2.55 -7.11
C TYR A 75 5.42 2.26 -8.04
N ILE A 76 5.44 1.10 -8.71
CA ILE A 76 6.49 0.78 -9.70
C ILE A 76 6.38 1.69 -10.92
N LEU A 77 5.16 2.00 -11.37
CA LEU A 77 4.91 2.88 -12.52
C LEU A 77 5.34 4.34 -12.31
N GLN A 78 5.57 4.78 -11.07
CA GLN A 78 6.14 6.11 -10.79
C GLN A 78 7.63 6.22 -11.17
N LEU A 79 8.30 5.12 -11.55
CA LEU A 79 9.67 5.07 -12.05
C LEU A 79 10.74 5.71 -11.13
N ASN A 80 10.41 5.93 -9.86
CA ASN A 80 11.35 6.37 -8.84
C ASN A 80 11.89 5.13 -8.12
N ILE A 81 13.21 5.04 -7.95
CA ILE A 81 13.88 3.92 -7.26
C ILE A 81 13.23 3.61 -5.91
N LEU A 82 12.90 4.64 -5.13
CA LEU A 82 12.28 4.46 -3.82
C LEU A 82 10.88 3.84 -3.95
N THR A 83 10.06 4.32 -4.89
CA THR A 83 8.69 3.82 -5.09
C THR A 83 8.70 2.42 -5.71
N ILE A 84 9.69 2.09 -6.53
CA ILE A 84 9.89 0.74 -7.08
C ILE A 84 10.19 -0.26 -5.96
N VAL A 85 11.15 0.04 -5.08
CA VAL A 85 11.50 -0.83 -3.94
C VAL A 85 10.28 -1.05 -3.05
N VAL A 86 9.56 0.02 -2.75
CA VAL A 86 8.32 -0.03 -1.97
C VAL A 86 7.24 -0.87 -2.67
N GLY A 87 7.06 -0.69 -3.99
CA GLY A 87 6.08 -1.42 -4.78
C GLY A 87 6.33 -2.92 -4.82
N ILE A 88 7.60 -3.33 -4.98
CA ILE A 88 7.99 -4.76 -4.95
C ILE A 88 7.68 -5.37 -3.58
N PHE A 89 7.97 -4.64 -2.49
CA PHE A 89 7.68 -5.11 -1.14
C PHE A 89 6.18 -5.33 -0.91
N VAL A 90 5.35 -4.34 -1.31
CA VAL A 90 3.88 -4.43 -1.20
C VAL A 90 3.33 -5.58 -2.05
N LEU A 91 3.86 -5.81 -3.26
CA LEU A 91 3.48 -6.92 -4.12
C LEU A 91 3.78 -8.27 -3.47
N GLY A 92 5.01 -8.44 -2.96
CA GLY A 92 5.43 -9.68 -2.30
C GLY A 92 4.55 -10.03 -1.10
N ASP A 93 4.25 -9.04 -0.26
CA ASP A 93 3.38 -9.22 0.89
C ASP A 93 1.93 -9.52 0.51
N SER A 94 1.41 -8.81 -0.49
CA SER A 94 0.04 -9.02 -0.99
C SER A 94 -0.13 -10.41 -1.63
N ILE A 95 0.82 -10.86 -2.45
CA ILE A 95 0.79 -12.19 -3.06
C ILE A 95 0.86 -13.30 -1.99
N ALA A 96 1.72 -13.13 -0.99
CA ALA A 96 1.81 -14.07 0.13
C ALA A 96 0.47 -14.16 0.88
N MET A 97 -0.13 -13.01 1.22
CA MET A 97 -1.42 -12.95 1.90
C MET A 97 -2.55 -13.56 1.06
N LEU A 98 -2.54 -13.35 -0.26
CA LEU A 98 -3.51 -13.94 -1.19
C LEU A 98 -3.40 -15.47 -1.22
N LYS A 99 -2.17 -16.01 -1.31
CA LYS A 99 -1.92 -17.47 -1.27
C LYS A 99 -2.42 -18.10 0.04
N TYR A 100 -2.25 -17.43 1.17
CA TYR A 100 -2.78 -17.90 2.44
C TYR A 100 -4.31 -17.93 2.47
N ILE A 101 -4.97 -16.85 2.04
CA ILE A 101 -6.44 -16.78 2.06
C ILE A 101 -7.06 -17.80 1.09
N LYS A 102 -6.43 -18.07 -0.05
CA LYS A 102 -6.94 -19.02 -1.06
C LYS A 102 -6.60 -20.49 -0.75
N GLY A 103 -5.58 -20.73 0.07
CA GLY A 103 -5.15 -22.08 0.50
C GLY A 103 -5.74 -22.53 1.84
N LYS A 104 -6.46 -21.63 2.52
CA LYS A 104 -7.41 -21.95 3.60
C LYS A 104 -8.77 -22.24 2.98
#